data_AF-A0A971ZMB3-F1
#
_entry.id   AF-A0A971ZMB3-F1
#
_cell.length_a   1.000
_cell.length_b   1.000
_cell.length_c   1.000
_cell.angle_alpha   90.00
_cell.angle_beta   90.00
_cell.angle_gamma   90.00
#
_symmetry.space_group_name_H-M   'P 1'
#
loop_
_entity.id
_entity.type
_entity.pdbx_description
1 polymer ?
#
loop_
_entity_poly.entity_id
_entity_poly.type
_entity_poly.pdbx_seq_one_letter_code
_entity_poly.pdbx_strand_id
1 'polypeptide(L)' 'ETHILVRGLTPGEDIVEFANDHKVDEIIIGIEKKSKVGKLLFGSNAQYIILESNCPVVSVK' A
#
# COMPACT_ATOMS: atom_id res chain seq x y z
N GLU A 1 4.79 -15.12 -7.23
CA GLU A 1 5.36 -14.43 -8.40
C GLU A 1 5.82 -13.04 -7.97
N THR A 2 6.73 -12.40 -8.69
CA THR A 2 7.18 -11.04 -8.39
C THR A 2 6.79 -10.13 -9.54
N HIS A 3 6.05 -9.07 -9.23
CA HIS A 3 5.62 -8.06 -10.20
C HIS A 3 6.36 -6.75 -9.96
N ILE A 4 6.82 -6.12 -11.04
CA ILE A 4 7.29 -4.73 -11.03
C ILE A 4 6.19 -3.90 -11.68
N LEU A 5 5.65 -2.93 -10.95
CA LEU A 5 4.57 -2.07 -11.43
C LEU A 5 5.17 -0.74 -11.91
N VAL A 6 4.94 -0.41 -13.18
CA VAL A 6 5.34 0.86 -13.80
C VAL A 6 4.17 1.39 -14.61
N ARG A 7 3.11 1.82 -13.91
CA ARG A 7 1.85 2.25 -14.54
C ARG A 7 1.63 3.77 -14.56
N GLY A 8 2.61 4.55 -14.11
CA GLY A 8 2.51 6.02 -14.03
C GLY A 8 1.64 6.52 -12.87
N LEU A 9 1.22 5.62 -11.99
CA LEU A 9 0.50 5.90 -10.75
C LEU A 9 1.48 6.14 -9.60
N THR A 10 1.00 6.76 -8.51
CA THR A 10 1.78 6.74 -7.27
C THR A 10 1.85 5.30 -6.72
N PRO A 11 2.86 4.95 -5.91
CA PRO A 11 3.02 3.57 -5.46
C PRO A 11 1.82 3.01 -4.68
N GLY A 12 1.11 3.87 -3.92
CA GLY A 12 -0.10 3.45 -3.19
C GLY A 12 -1.25 3.13 -4.14
N GLU A 13 -1.51 4.00 -5.11
CA GLU A 13 -2.51 3.80 -6.16
C GLU A 13 -2.24 2.53 -6.99
N ASP A 14 -0.99 2.33 -7.40
CA ASP A 14 -0.61 1.20 -8.25
C ASP A 14 -0.84 -0.15 -7.53
N ILE A 15 -0.55 -0.21 -6.22
CA ILE A 15 -0.80 -1.42 -5.41
C ILE A 15 -2.30 -1.71 -5.29
N VAL A 16 -3.14 -0.69 -5.07
CA VAL A 16 -4.59 -0.85 -4.94
C VAL A 16 -5.19 -1.33 -6.26
N GLU A 17 -4.81 -0.71 -7.38
CA GLU A 17 -5.26 -1.11 -8.71
C GLU A 17 -4.80 -2.53 -9.05
N PHE A 18 -3.53 -2.88 -8.75
CA PHE A 18 -3.04 -4.24 -8.95
C PHE A 18 -3.85 -5.27 -8.16
N ALA A 19 -4.16 -4.98 -6.90
CA ALA A 19 -4.95 -5.87 -6.05
C ALA A 19 -6.37 -6.06 -6.60
N ASN A 20 -6.99 -4.99 -7.12
CA ASN A 20 -8.30 -5.02 -7.77
C ASN A 20 -8.26 -5.87 -9.06
N ASP A 21 -7.29 -5.61 -9.95
CA ASP A 21 -7.13 -6.29 -11.24
C ASP A 21 -6.96 -7.82 -11.05
N HIS A 22 -6.28 -8.22 -9.97
CA HIS A 22 -5.97 -9.62 -9.69
C HIS A 22 -6.91 -10.28 -8.66
N LYS A 23 -7.91 -9.54 -8.16
CA LYS A 23 -8.86 -10.01 -7.12
C LYS A 23 -8.13 -10.60 -5.90
N VAL A 24 -7.16 -9.85 -5.40
CA VAL A 24 -6.38 -10.25 -4.23
C VAL A 24 -7.27 -10.29 -2.98
N ASP A 25 -7.13 -11.34 -2.18
CA ASP A 25 -7.94 -11.53 -0.97
C ASP A 25 -7.44 -10.71 0.24
N GLU A 26 -6.15 -10.35 0.29
CA GLU A 26 -5.54 -9.59 1.39
C GLU A 26 -4.21 -8.92 0.97
N ILE A 27 -3.95 -7.72 1.49
CA ILE A 27 -2.67 -7.01 1.32
C ILE A 27 -1.91 -6.98 2.65
N ILE A 28 -0.64 -7.40 2.62
CA ILE A 28 0.26 -7.29 3.78
C ILE A 28 1.35 -6.26 3.48
N ILE A 29 1.43 -5.21 4.30
CA ILE A 29 2.43 -4.15 4.17
C ILE A 29 3.32 -4.04 5.40
N GLY A 30 4.64 -4.02 5.16
CA GLY A 30 5.62 -3.64 6.17
C GLY A 30 5.70 -2.13 6.30
N ILE A 31 5.64 -1.61 7.53
CA ILE A 31 5.66 -0.16 7.77
C ILE A 31 6.93 0.23 8.51
N GLU A 32 7.79 0.97 7.81
CA GLU A 32 9.01 1.54 8.37
C GLU A 32 8.88 3.06 8.57
N LYS A 33 9.31 3.53 9.75
CA LYS A 33 9.30 4.97 10.05
C LYS A 33 10.47 5.67 9.37
N LYS A 34 10.21 6.31 8.23
CA LYS A 34 11.25 7.03 7.46
C LYS A 34 11.42 8.51 7.80
N SER A 35 10.49 9.14 8.54
CA SER A 35 10.53 10.60 8.80
C SER A 35 10.38 10.96 10.29
N LYS A 36 11.16 11.97 10.73
CA LYS A 36 11.09 12.58 12.07
C LYS A 36 10.00 13.67 12.18
N VAL A 37 9.56 14.22 11.05
CA VAL A 37 8.55 15.30 11.04
C VAL A 37 7.15 14.71 11.10
N GLY A 38 6.64 14.48 12.31
CA GLY A 38 5.22 14.61 12.73
C GLY A 38 4.08 13.94 11.94
N LYS A 39 4.33 13.24 10.83
CA LYS A 39 3.28 12.55 10.06
C LYS A 39 2.91 11.26 10.80
N LEU A 40 1.83 11.37 11.54
CA LEU A 40 1.03 10.34 12.22
C LEU A 40 1.30 8.91 11.70
N LEU A 41 2.18 8.16 12.38
CA LEU A 41 2.44 6.68 12.34
C LEU A 41 2.67 5.96 10.99
N PHE A 42 2.09 6.40 9.87
CA PHE A 42 2.06 5.75 8.56
C PHE A 42 2.55 6.70 7.46
N GLY A 43 3.31 6.20 6.49
CA GLY A 43 3.68 6.95 5.28
C GLY A 43 2.48 7.14 4.34
N SER A 44 2.53 8.11 3.41
CA SER A 44 1.42 8.41 2.49
C SER A 44 0.97 7.21 1.67
N ASN A 45 1.90 6.35 1.24
CA ASN A 45 1.56 5.12 0.52
C ASN A 45 0.80 4.13 1.41
N ALA A 46 1.27 3.90 2.63
CA ALA A 46 0.60 3.01 3.58
C ALA A 46 -0.80 3.53 3.92
N GLN A 47 -0.94 4.84 4.13
CA GLN A 47 -2.24 5.47 4.35
C GLN A 47 -3.19 5.25 3.17
N TYR A 48 -2.72 5.52 1.94
CA TYR A 48 -3.53 5.31 0.74
C TYR A 48 -3.97 3.86 0.61
N ILE A 49 -3.05 2.89 0.74
CA ILE A 49 -3.36 1.46 0.65
C ILE A 49 -4.39 1.07 1.72
N ILE A 50 -4.21 1.50 2.97
CA ILE A 50 -5.13 1.16 4.07
C ILE A 50 -6.54 1.74 3.83
N LEU A 51 -6.63 2.95 3.28
CA LEU A 51 -7.91 3.65 3.13
C LEU A 51 -8.67 3.26 1.86
N GLU A 52 -7.96 2.96 0.77
CA GLU A 52 -8.57 2.81 -0.57
C GLU A 52 -8.62 1.35 -1.07
N SER A 53 -8.06 0.38 -0.33
CA SER A 53 -8.11 -1.04 -0.75
C SER A 53 -9.51 -1.64 -0.61
N ASN A 54 -9.91 -2.46 -1.59
CA ASN A 54 -11.16 -3.23 -1.57
C ASN A 54 -11.05 -4.57 -0.82
N CYS A 55 -9.89 -4.90 -0.26
CA CYS A 55 -9.62 -6.10 0.53
C CYS A 55 -8.98 -5.73 1.89
N PRO A 56 -9.01 -6.64 2.87
CA PRO A 56 -8.31 -6.45 4.13
C PRO A 56 -6.83 -6.09 3.96
N VAL A 57 -6.36 -5.17 4.79
CA VAL A 57 -4.94 -4.74 4.82
C VAL A 57 -4.38 -4.99 6.21
N VAL A 58 -3.28 -5.74 6.28
CA VAL A 58 -2.53 -5.99 7.52
C VAL A 58 -1.20 -5.24 7.47
N SER A 59 -1.00 -4.37 8.46
CA SER A 59 0.28 -3.71 8.68
C SER A 59 1.14 -4.51 9.65
N VAL A 60 2.38 -4.82 9.25
CA VAL A 60 3.38 -5.47 10.10
C VAL A 60 4.56 -4.53 10.38
N LYS A 61 5.21 -4.74 11.52
CA LYS A 61 6.38 -3.96 11.98
C LYS A 61 7.58 -4.87 12.16
#